data_AF-A0A6N7S6L9-F1
#
_entry.id   AF-A0A6N7S6L9-F1
#
_cell.length_a   1.000
_cell.length_b   1.000
_cell.length_c   1.000
_cell.angle_alpha   90.00
_cell.angle_beta   90.00
_cell.angle_gamma   90.00
#
_symmetry.space_group_name_H-M   'P 1'
#
loop_
_entity.id
_entity.type
_entity.pdbx_description
1 polymer ?
#
loop_
_entity_poly.entity_id
_entity_poly.type
_entity_poly.pdbx_seq_one_letter_code
_entity_poly.pdbx_strand_id
1 'polypeptide(L)'
;MQKVLISEIHQNREEETRMIRLLRIDERLIHGQVATTWTRQLGVNAIVVANDEAADNELVTMTLRMAAPPGIRVAVKNLRGAVNLLNDKRIADMKILIVADKPKDALELVRQVPGIPSVNIGNFGRVGDRHQRRSLTENFSASEEELEQLREMAELVRCEVQVLPTLPKRDLKQFL
;
A
#
# COMPACT_ATOMS: atom_id res chain seq x y z
N MET A 1 -6.03 5.50 34.70
CA MET A 1 -7.08 6.01 33.79
C MET A 1 -6.65 7.26 33.04
N GLN A 2 -6.28 8.36 33.72
CA GLN A 2 -5.91 9.64 33.05
C GLN A 2 -4.64 9.58 32.18
N LYS A 3 -3.61 8.80 32.57
CA LYS A 3 -2.40 8.60 31.76
C LYS A 3 -2.65 7.80 30.46
N VAL A 4 -3.55 6.81 30.50
CA VAL A 4 -3.92 5.98 29.34
C VAL A 4 -4.69 6.82 28.31
N LEU A 5 -5.62 7.65 28.79
CA LEU A 5 -6.39 8.55 27.94
C LEU A 5 -5.49 9.58 27.23
N ILE A 6 -4.49 10.12 27.93
CA ILE A 6 -3.54 11.07 27.34
C ILE A 6 -2.67 10.39 26.27
N SER A 7 -2.17 9.17 26.52
CA SER A 7 -1.39 8.43 25.52
C SER A 7 -2.23 8.09 24.28
N GLU A 8 -3.49 7.68 24.44
CA GLU A 8 -4.40 7.39 23.33
C GLU A 8 -4.69 8.65 22.49
N ILE A 9 -4.90 9.80 23.15
CA ILE A 9 -5.09 11.09 22.47
C ILE A 9 -3.86 11.49 21.66
N HIS A 10 -2.65 11.33 22.20
CA HIS A 10 -1.41 11.65 21.49
C HIS A 10 -1.18 10.72 20.30
N GLN A 11 -1.40 9.41 20.47
CA GLN A 11 -1.23 8.42 19.42
C GLN A 11 -2.23 8.63 18.26
N ASN A 12 -3.50 8.94 18.59
CA ASN A 12 -4.51 9.28 17.59
C ASN A 12 -4.15 10.57 16.83
N ARG A 13 -3.59 11.58 17.50
CA ARG A 13 -3.11 12.82 16.85
C ARG A 13 -1.94 12.57 15.92
N GLU A 14 -0.97 11.75 16.34
CA GLU A 14 0.15 11.36 15.48
C GLU A 14 -0.33 10.62 14.24
N GLU A 15 -1.23 9.65 14.38
CA GLU A 15 -1.86 8.96 13.25
C GLU A 15 -2.64 9.93 12.34
N GLU A 16 -3.35 10.91 12.89
CA GLU A 16 -4.04 11.96 12.14
C GLU A 16 -3.10 12.92 11.39
N THR A 17 -1.86 13.09 11.83
CA THR A 17 -0.88 13.97 11.18
C THR A 17 0.03 13.27 10.16
N ARG A 18 0.00 11.94 10.08
CA ARG A 18 0.86 11.20 9.14
C ARG A 18 0.55 11.53 7.68
N MET A 19 1.60 11.82 6.92
CA MET A 19 1.51 12.02 5.46
C MET A 19 1.11 10.71 4.77
N ILE A 20 1.86 9.62 5.00
CA ILE A 20 1.55 8.30 4.44
C ILE A 20 0.62 7.57 5.40
N ARG A 21 -0.52 7.11 4.89
CA ARG A 21 -1.52 6.37 5.67
C ARG A 21 -1.39 4.87 5.54
N LEU A 22 -1.01 4.41 4.36
CA LEU A 22 -0.87 2.99 4.07
C LEU A 22 -0.02 2.80 2.81
N LEU A 23 0.81 1.75 2.81
CA LEU A 23 1.32 1.14 1.59
C LEU A 23 0.51 -0.13 1.31
N ARG A 24 -0.12 -0.22 0.15
CA ARG A 24 -0.94 -1.38 -0.25
C ARG A 24 -0.28 -2.11 -1.41
N ILE A 25 -0.16 -3.43 -1.28
CA ILE A 25 0.20 -4.34 -2.37
C ILE A 25 -1.11 -4.81 -3.01
N ASP A 26 -1.33 -4.38 -4.24
CA ASP A 26 -2.46 -4.76 -5.08
C ASP A 26 -2.00 -4.82 -6.53
N GLU A 27 -1.85 -6.03 -7.09
CA GLU A 27 -1.35 -6.24 -8.46
C GLU A 27 -2.27 -5.65 -9.54
N ARG A 28 -3.51 -5.27 -9.18
CA ARG A 28 -4.44 -4.57 -10.06
C ARG A 28 -4.39 -3.04 -9.90
N LEU A 29 -3.49 -2.54 -9.06
CA LEU A 29 -3.28 -1.12 -8.80
C LEU A 29 -4.57 -0.40 -8.37
N ILE A 30 -5.03 0.60 -9.12
CA ILE A 30 -6.29 1.31 -8.86
C ILE A 30 -7.41 0.62 -9.63
N HIS A 31 -8.33 -0.03 -8.93
CA HIS A 31 -9.46 -0.73 -9.55
C HIS A 31 -10.73 -0.74 -8.70
N GLY A 32 -11.86 -0.81 -9.40
CA GLY A 32 -13.19 -1.05 -8.84
C GLY A 32 -13.55 -0.14 -7.65
N GLN A 33 -14.36 -0.68 -6.74
CA GLN A 33 -14.73 0.02 -5.50
C GLN A 33 -13.69 -0.13 -4.38
N VAL A 34 -12.62 -0.90 -4.62
CA VAL A 34 -11.54 -1.12 -3.65
C VAL A 34 -10.83 0.20 -3.37
N ALA A 35 -10.42 0.91 -4.42
CA ALA A 35 -9.78 2.23 -4.29
C ALA A 35 -10.67 3.22 -3.52
N THR A 36 -11.96 3.31 -3.88
CA THR A 36 -12.96 4.17 -3.19
C THR A 36 -13.09 3.84 -1.71
N THR A 37 -13.15 2.54 -1.36
CA THR A 37 -13.36 2.13 0.02
C THR A 37 -12.15 2.43 0.88
N TRP A 38 -10.94 2.14 0.37
CA TRP A 38 -9.69 2.44 1.07
C TRP A 38 -9.43 3.93 1.18
N THR A 39 -9.68 4.71 0.14
CA THR A 39 -9.44 6.16 0.21
C THR A 39 -10.33 6.83 1.25
N ARG A 40 -11.60 6.44 1.30
CA ARG A 40 -12.56 6.92 2.30
C ARG A 40 -12.18 6.48 3.71
N GLN A 41 -11.84 5.20 3.91
CA GLN A 41 -11.47 4.69 5.23
C GLN A 41 -10.24 5.39 5.80
N LEU A 42 -9.22 5.64 4.95
CA LEU A 42 -7.96 6.24 5.36
C LEU A 42 -8.02 7.78 5.40
N GLY A 43 -9.10 8.39 4.89
CA GLY A 43 -9.20 9.85 4.75
C GLY A 43 -8.10 10.46 3.88
N VAL A 44 -7.59 9.70 2.89
CA VAL A 44 -6.51 10.14 2.00
C VAL A 44 -7.05 11.05 0.90
N ASN A 45 -6.23 12.00 0.46
CA ASN A 45 -6.52 12.91 -0.64
C ASN A 45 -5.59 12.70 -1.85
N ALA A 46 -4.69 11.72 -1.77
CA ALA A 46 -3.79 11.36 -2.85
C ALA A 46 -3.50 9.85 -2.88
N ILE A 47 -3.28 9.34 -4.09
CA ILE A 47 -2.72 8.01 -4.35
C ILE A 47 -1.41 8.16 -5.11
N VAL A 48 -0.36 7.49 -4.64
CA VAL A 48 0.90 7.32 -5.38
C VAL A 48 0.98 5.87 -5.83
N VAL A 49 0.94 5.65 -7.14
CA VAL A 49 1.19 4.35 -7.76
C VAL A 49 2.68 4.24 -8.08
N ALA A 50 3.36 3.27 -7.48
CA ALA A 50 4.75 2.93 -7.74
C ALA A 50 4.81 1.68 -8.62
N ASN A 51 4.92 1.87 -9.94
CA ASN A 51 4.96 0.78 -10.91
C ASN A 51 5.62 1.26 -12.21
N ASP A 52 6.71 0.59 -12.60
CA ASP A 52 7.53 0.97 -13.75
C ASP A 52 6.76 0.85 -15.06
N GLU A 53 6.03 -0.26 -15.26
CA GLU A 53 5.27 -0.54 -16.49
C GLU A 53 4.14 0.47 -16.70
N ALA A 54 3.38 0.77 -15.65
CA ALA A 54 2.29 1.74 -15.70
C ALA A 54 2.81 3.16 -15.95
N ALA A 55 3.97 3.51 -15.39
CA ALA A 55 4.57 4.83 -15.56
C ALA A 55 5.14 5.06 -16.96
N ASP A 56 5.56 4.01 -17.65
CA ASP A 56 6.06 4.05 -19.02
C ASP A 56 4.95 3.92 -20.08
N ASN A 57 3.72 3.56 -19.66
CA ASN A 57 2.58 3.40 -20.54
C ASN A 57 1.51 4.48 -20.30
N GLU A 58 1.39 5.41 -21.25
CA GLU A 58 0.46 6.55 -21.17
C GLU A 58 -1.01 6.11 -21.05
N LEU A 59 -1.41 5.08 -21.79
CA LEU A 59 -2.79 4.56 -21.75
C LEU A 59 -3.11 3.92 -20.41
N VAL A 60 -2.18 3.17 -19.82
CA VAL A 60 -2.32 2.59 -18.48
C VAL A 60 -2.37 3.70 -17.42
N THR A 61 -1.46 4.69 -17.50
CA THR A 61 -1.48 5.85 -16.60
C THR A 61 -2.81 6.61 -16.66
N MET A 62 -3.34 6.87 -17.86
CA MET A 62 -4.64 7.52 -18.04
C MET A 62 -5.77 6.69 -17.40
N THR A 63 -5.77 5.38 -17.64
CA THR A 63 -6.78 4.45 -17.09
C THR A 63 -6.77 4.44 -15.56
N LEU A 64 -5.59 4.37 -14.94
CA LEU A 64 -5.45 4.43 -13.48
C LEU A 64 -5.95 5.74 -12.89
N ARG A 65 -5.71 6.87 -13.58
CA ARG A 65 -6.23 8.18 -13.16
C ARG A 65 -7.76 8.25 -13.26
N MET A 66 -8.35 7.69 -14.31
CA MET A 66 -9.80 7.62 -14.47
C MET A 66 -10.48 6.68 -13.47
N ALA A 67 -9.79 5.61 -13.05
CA ALA A 67 -10.29 4.67 -12.05
C ALA A 67 -10.26 5.24 -10.61
N ALA A 68 -9.54 6.34 -10.38
CA ALA A 68 -9.43 6.93 -9.07
C ALA A 68 -10.72 7.65 -8.63
N PRO A 69 -11.07 7.63 -7.34
CA PRO A 69 -12.26 8.31 -6.85
C PRO A 69 -12.20 9.83 -7.07
N PRO A 70 -13.35 10.52 -7.25
CA PRO A 70 -13.39 11.96 -7.39
C PRO A 70 -12.70 12.69 -6.24
N GLY A 71 -11.92 13.72 -6.56
CA GLY A 71 -11.19 14.53 -5.57
C GLY A 71 -9.87 13.94 -5.07
N ILE A 72 -9.51 12.72 -5.49
CA ILE A 72 -8.22 12.10 -5.17
C ILE A 72 -7.18 12.48 -6.22
N ARG A 73 -6.06 13.07 -5.79
CA ARG A 73 -4.90 13.31 -6.66
C ARG A 73 -4.17 12.01 -6.95
N VAL A 74 -3.75 11.77 -8.18
CA VAL A 74 -3.02 10.55 -8.55
C VAL A 74 -1.69 10.87 -9.20
N ALA A 75 -0.63 10.28 -8.66
CA ALA A 75 0.68 10.24 -9.30
C ALA A 75 1.01 8.78 -9.65
N VAL A 76 1.29 8.52 -10.93
CA VAL A 76 1.84 7.24 -11.40
C VAL A 76 3.31 7.47 -11.69
N LYS A 77 4.19 6.71 -11.03
CA LYS A 77 5.64 6.85 -11.11
C LYS A 77 6.30 5.47 -11.17
N ASN A 78 7.44 5.40 -11.86
CA ASN A 78 8.37 4.30 -11.65
C ASN A 78 8.89 4.30 -10.20
N LEU A 79 9.46 3.20 -9.74
CA LEU A 79 9.85 3.01 -8.34
C LEU A 79 10.76 4.15 -7.84
N ARG A 80 11.78 4.51 -8.61
CA ARG A 80 12.68 5.63 -8.28
C ARG A 80 11.94 6.96 -8.18
N GLY A 81 11.03 7.23 -9.12
CA GLY A 81 10.22 8.44 -9.13
C GLY A 81 9.25 8.51 -7.95
N ALA A 82 8.70 7.36 -7.52
CA ALA A 82 7.85 7.27 -6.34
C ALA A 82 8.65 7.56 -5.07
N VAL A 83 9.83 6.96 -4.89
CA VAL A 83 10.74 7.23 -3.76
C VAL A 83 11.09 8.71 -3.69
N ASN A 84 11.47 9.33 -4.82
CA ASN A 84 11.81 10.75 -4.86
C ASN A 84 10.62 11.64 -4.49
N LEU A 85 9.43 11.33 -5.02
CA LEU A 85 8.21 12.08 -4.73
C LEU A 85 7.82 11.97 -3.25
N LEU A 86 7.84 10.76 -2.69
CA LEU A 86 7.44 10.48 -1.31
C LEU A 86 8.40 11.08 -0.27
N ASN A 87 9.64 11.37 -0.66
CA ASN A 87 10.62 12.08 0.17
C ASN A 87 10.60 13.61 -0.02
N ASP A 88 9.75 14.14 -0.91
CA ASP A 88 9.66 15.57 -1.19
C ASP A 88 8.85 16.30 -0.10
N LYS A 89 9.49 17.23 0.60
CA LYS A 89 8.85 18.01 1.67
C LYS A 89 7.66 18.85 1.19
N ARG A 90 7.58 19.17 -0.11
CA ARG A 90 6.47 19.95 -0.68
C ARG A 90 5.14 19.22 -0.65
N ILE A 91 5.14 17.90 -0.47
CA ILE A 91 3.92 17.09 -0.35
C ILE A 91 3.62 16.65 1.09
N ALA A 92 4.31 17.19 2.08
CA ALA A 92 4.17 16.80 3.49
C ALA A 92 2.74 16.92 4.04
N ASP A 93 1.95 17.87 3.54
CA ASP A 93 0.55 18.09 3.95
C ASP A 93 -0.46 17.14 3.27
N MET A 94 0.01 16.27 2.37
CA MET A 94 -0.84 15.28 1.71
C MET A 94 -1.18 14.14 2.66
N LYS A 95 -2.32 13.49 2.43
CA LYS A 95 -2.67 12.21 3.05
C LYS A 95 -2.65 11.16 1.95
N ILE A 96 -1.65 10.29 1.97
CA ILE A 96 -1.27 9.45 0.83
C ILE A 96 -1.56 7.97 1.11
N LEU A 97 -2.22 7.33 0.15
CA LEU A 97 -2.21 5.87 -0.03
C LEU A 97 -1.17 5.54 -1.11
N ILE A 98 -0.18 4.71 -0.79
CA ILE A 98 0.77 4.20 -1.78
C ILE A 98 0.23 2.86 -2.28
N VAL A 99 0.32 2.61 -3.59
CA VAL A 99 -0.05 1.33 -4.21
C VAL A 99 1.12 0.81 -5.04
N ALA A 100 1.54 -0.43 -4.77
CA ALA A 100 2.53 -1.18 -5.54
C ALA A 100 1.92 -2.51 -5.98
N ASP A 101 2.39 -3.09 -7.08
CA ASP A 101 1.86 -4.34 -7.63
C ASP A 101 2.48 -5.59 -6.99
N LYS A 102 3.67 -5.47 -6.37
CA LYS A 102 4.45 -6.64 -5.90
C LYS A 102 5.26 -6.38 -4.62
N PRO A 103 5.56 -7.46 -3.84
CA PRO A 103 6.36 -7.38 -2.61
C PRO A 103 7.74 -6.76 -2.80
N LYS A 104 8.43 -7.06 -3.89
CA LYS A 104 9.77 -6.52 -4.18
C LYS A 104 9.80 -4.99 -4.15
N ASP A 105 8.89 -4.34 -4.85
CA ASP A 105 8.86 -2.88 -4.96
C ASP A 105 8.33 -2.26 -3.65
N ALA A 106 7.37 -2.92 -2.98
CA ALA A 106 6.89 -2.51 -1.67
C ALA A 106 7.99 -2.57 -0.60
N LEU A 107 8.82 -3.62 -0.58
CA LEU A 107 9.96 -3.75 0.32
C LEU A 107 10.96 -2.62 0.09
N GLU A 108 11.23 -2.29 -1.17
CA GLU A 108 12.15 -1.19 -1.49
C GLU A 108 11.60 0.18 -1.04
N LEU A 109 10.29 0.40 -1.19
CA LEU A 109 9.62 1.59 -0.63
C LEU A 109 9.76 1.63 0.90
N VAL A 110 9.55 0.51 1.59
CA VAL A 110 9.71 0.43 3.06
C VAL A 110 11.13 0.79 3.50
N ARG A 111 12.15 0.38 2.75
CA ARG A 111 13.56 0.70 3.05
C ARG A 111 13.92 2.15 2.78
N GLN A 112 13.37 2.76 1.72
CA GLN A 112 13.79 4.08 1.23
C GLN A 112 12.87 5.25 1.62
N VAL A 113 11.64 4.97 2.07
CA VAL A 113 10.65 6.00 2.40
C VAL A 113 10.33 5.92 3.90
N PRO A 114 10.81 6.89 4.70
CA PRO A 114 10.50 6.91 6.12
C PRO A 114 9.03 7.22 6.35
N GLY A 115 8.48 6.70 7.45
CA GLY A 115 7.13 7.04 7.91
C GLY A 115 6.00 6.24 7.26
N ILE A 116 6.27 5.14 6.56
CA ILE A 116 5.25 4.15 6.18
C ILE A 116 4.79 3.44 7.47
N PRO A 117 3.51 3.60 7.89
CA PRO A 117 3.07 3.10 9.18
C PRO A 117 2.79 1.59 9.18
N SER A 118 2.35 1.06 8.03
CA SER A 118 2.04 -0.36 7.84
C SER A 118 1.95 -0.67 6.34
N VAL A 119 2.10 -1.95 6.03
CA VAL A 119 1.87 -2.51 4.70
C VAL A 119 0.63 -3.40 4.72
N ASN A 120 -0.23 -3.23 3.73
CA ASN A 120 -1.40 -4.06 3.52
C ASN A 120 -1.24 -4.93 2.26
N ILE A 121 -1.37 -6.24 2.43
CA ILE A 121 -1.43 -7.22 1.35
C ILE A 121 -2.90 -7.37 0.97
N GLY A 122 -3.28 -6.72 -0.13
CA GLY A 122 -4.66 -6.64 -0.59
C GLY A 122 -5.01 -7.70 -1.60
N ASN A 123 -4.31 -7.70 -2.73
CA ASN A 123 -4.47 -8.66 -3.81
C ASN A 123 -3.11 -8.93 -4.45
N PHE A 124 -2.64 -10.17 -4.39
CA PHE A 124 -1.34 -10.51 -4.97
C PHE A 124 -1.25 -11.98 -5.38
N GLY A 125 -0.56 -12.24 -6.49
CA GLY A 125 -0.39 -13.57 -7.06
C GLY A 125 -1.67 -14.14 -7.67
N ARG A 126 -2.52 -13.29 -8.26
CA ARG A 126 -3.74 -13.71 -8.94
C ARG A 126 -3.67 -13.54 -10.46
N VAL A 127 -2.71 -12.76 -10.95
CA VAL A 127 -2.43 -12.51 -12.36
C VAL A 127 -1.16 -13.27 -12.77
N GLY A 128 -1.14 -13.78 -14.00
CA GLY A 128 0.02 -14.49 -14.55
C GLY A 128 0.09 -15.98 -14.18
N ASP A 129 1.28 -16.55 -14.34
CA ASP A 129 1.53 -17.97 -14.08
C ASP A 129 1.39 -18.28 -12.58
N ARG A 130 0.54 -19.26 -12.27
CA ARG A 130 0.24 -19.71 -10.91
C ARG A 130 0.98 -21.00 -10.54
N HIS A 131 1.76 -21.56 -11.45
CA HIS A 131 2.59 -22.71 -11.15
C HIS A 131 3.63 -22.37 -10.08
N GLN A 132 3.83 -23.28 -9.13
CA GLN A 132 4.81 -23.15 -8.04
C GLN A 132 4.55 -21.98 -7.05
N ARG A 133 3.32 -21.49 -6.96
CA ARG A 133 2.91 -20.50 -5.95
C ARG A 133 2.11 -21.15 -4.84
N ARG A 134 2.40 -20.81 -3.58
CA ARG A 134 1.63 -21.23 -2.41
C ARG A 134 0.39 -20.35 -2.27
N SER A 135 -0.79 -20.97 -2.27
CA SER A 135 -2.05 -20.27 -1.97
C SER A 135 -2.18 -20.04 -0.47
N LEU A 136 -2.27 -18.77 -0.04
CA LEU A 136 -2.34 -18.38 1.37
C LEU A 136 -3.75 -17.93 1.77
N THR A 137 -4.40 -17.18 0.87
CA THR A 137 -5.82 -16.82 0.96
C THR A 137 -6.43 -16.85 -0.44
N GLU A 138 -7.74 -16.64 -0.54
CA GLU A 138 -8.39 -16.46 -1.84
C GLU A 138 -7.76 -15.32 -2.65
N ASN A 139 -7.28 -14.25 -2.02
CA ASN A 139 -6.77 -13.06 -2.70
C ASN A 139 -5.24 -12.92 -2.64
N PHE A 140 -4.55 -13.94 -2.12
CA PHE A 140 -3.12 -13.86 -1.87
C PHE A 140 -2.46 -15.22 -2.10
N SER A 141 -1.58 -15.27 -3.10
CA SER A 141 -0.63 -16.36 -3.31
C SER A 141 0.76 -15.81 -3.58
N ALA A 142 1.80 -16.56 -3.22
CA ALA A 142 3.18 -16.13 -3.37
C ALA A 142 4.10 -17.29 -3.76
N SER A 143 5.14 -17.01 -4.52
CA SER A 143 6.30 -17.90 -4.68
C SER A 143 7.19 -17.87 -3.44
N GLU A 144 8.14 -18.79 -3.32
CA GLU A 144 9.10 -18.79 -2.20
C GLU A 144 9.96 -17.51 -2.15
N GLU A 145 10.36 -16.97 -3.31
CA GLU A 145 11.10 -15.70 -3.38
C GLU A 145 10.29 -14.53 -2.81
N GLU A 146 9.00 -14.45 -3.15
CA GLU A 146 8.11 -13.40 -2.67
C GLU A 146 7.77 -13.58 -1.19
N LEU A 147 7.66 -14.82 -0.71
CA LEU A 147 7.52 -15.11 0.73
C LEU A 147 8.73 -14.60 1.50
N GLU A 148 9.93 -14.74 0.96
CA GLU A 148 11.15 -14.23 1.60
C GLU A 148 11.17 -12.70 1.66
N GLN A 149 10.81 -12.03 0.57
CA GLN A 149 10.64 -10.56 0.55
C GLN A 149 9.61 -10.10 1.59
N LEU A 150 8.52 -10.84 1.74
CA LEU A 150 7.46 -10.56 2.71
C LEU A 150 7.89 -10.83 4.17
N ARG A 151 8.72 -11.86 4.41
CA ARG A 151 9.35 -12.09 5.73
C ARG A 151 10.23 -10.93 6.11
N GLU A 152 11.13 -10.51 5.21
CA GLU A 152 12.00 -9.37 5.46
C GLU A 152 11.18 -8.10 5.74
N MET A 153 10.15 -7.85 4.94
CA MET A 153 9.26 -6.70 5.14
C MET A 153 8.57 -6.74 6.51
N ALA A 154 8.15 -7.91 6.98
CA ALA A 154 7.48 -8.08 8.28
C ALA A 154 8.41 -7.89 9.49
N GLU A 155 9.73 -7.88 9.29
CA GLU A 155 10.72 -7.51 10.31
C GLU A 155 10.96 -5.99 10.35
N LEU A 156 10.70 -5.28 9.26
CA LEU A 156 10.90 -3.83 9.15
C LEU A 156 9.65 -3.02 9.50
N VAL A 157 8.45 -3.54 9.17
CA VAL A 157 7.19 -2.83 9.32
C VAL A 157 6.04 -3.80 9.56
N ARG A 158 4.99 -3.33 10.24
CA ARG A 158 3.76 -4.10 10.45
C ARG A 158 3.11 -4.41 9.10
N CYS A 159 2.86 -5.70 8.84
CA CYS A 159 2.26 -6.19 7.59
C CYS A 159 0.94 -6.92 7.87
N GLU A 160 -0.10 -6.60 7.10
CA GLU A 160 -1.44 -7.13 7.31
C GLU A 160 -2.10 -7.60 6.02
N VAL A 161 -2.72 -8.78 6.05
CA VAL A 161 -3.52 -9.30 4.94
C VAL A 161 -4.97 -8.87 5.11
N GLN A 162 -5.46 -8.01 4.21
CA GLN A 162 -6.83 -7.49 4.25
C GLN A 162 -7.24 -6.94 2.87
N VAL A 163 -8.30 -7.49 2.27
CA VAL A 163 -8.74 -7.09 0.92
C VAL A 163 -9.49 -5.74 0.95
N LEU A 164 -10.48 -5.63 1.85
CA LEU A 164 -11.29 -4.44 2.07
C LEU A 164 -11.26 -4.06 3.55
N PRO A 165 -11.39 -2.77 3.91
CA PRO A 165 -11.43 -2.34 5.30
C PRO A 165 -12.50 -2.99 6.17
N THR A 166 -13.61 -3.44 5.56
CA THR A 166 -14.74 -4.09 6.24
C THR A 166 -14.53 -5.58 6.49
N LEU A 167 -13.50 -6.19 5.89
CA LEU A 167 -13.21 -7.61 6.04
C LEU A 167 -12.22 -7.84 7.18
N PRO A 168 -12.14 -9.07 7.73
CA PRO A 168 -11.19 -9.39 8.77
C PRO A 168 -9.74 -9.08 8.36
N LYS A 169 -9.04 -8.43 9.27
CA LYS A 169 -7.62 -8.10 9.18
C LYS A 169 -6.81 -9.19 9.88
N ARG A 170 -5.81 -9.73 9.20
CA ARG A 170 -4.93 -10.78 9.74
C ARG A 170 -3.46 -10.35 9.65
N ASP A 171 -2.68 -10.71 10.65
CA ASP A 171 -1.24 -10.47 10.63
C ASP A 171 -0.59 -11.33 9.54
N LEU A 172 0.31 -10.76 8.74
CA LEU A 172 1.03 -11.48 7.69
C LEU A 172 1.80 -12.69 8.26
N LYS A 173 2.34 -12.59 9.49
CA LYS A 173 3.12 -13.66 10.15
C LYS A 173 2.31 -14.94 10.37
N GLN A 174 0.98 -14.90 10.26
CA GLN A 174 0.12 -16.10 10.32
C GLN A 174 0.21 -16.97 9.04
N PHE A 175 0.80 -16.45 7.96
CA PHE A 175 0.87 -17.11 6.66
C PHE A 175 2.29 -17.53 6.25
N LEU A 176 3.31 -16.92 6.87
CA LEU A 176 4.73 -17.08 6.55
C LEU A 176 5.38 -18.26 7.28
#